data_AF-A0A7Y6AGT4-F1
#
_entry.id   AF-A0A7Y6AGT4-F1
#
_cell.length_a   1.000
_cell.length_b   1.000
_cell.length_c   1.000
_cell.angle_alpha   90.00
_cell.angle_beta   90.00
_cell.angle_gamma   90.00
#
_symmetry.space_group_name_H-M   'P 1'
#
loop_
_entity.id
_entity.type
_entity.pdbx_description
1 polymer ?
#
loop_
_entity_poly.entity_id
_entity_poly.type
_entity_poly.pdbx_seq_one_letter_code
_entity_poly.pdbx_strand_id
1 'polypeptide(L)' 'MSRGTYALLVSLLPATATIAGVLVLAQIPVPLEATGVVLVVLGVAVHDVVRAGKARYLGASAM' A
#
# COMPACT_ATOMS: atom_id res chain seq x y z
N MET A 1 12.08 -9.35 7.53
CA MET A 1 11.18 -8.21 7.27
C MET A 1 9.83 -8.49 7.91
N SER A 2 9.14 -7.50 8.48
CA SER A 2 7.77 -7.74 8.98
C SER A 2 6.82 -7.94 7.79
N ARG A 3 5.73 -8.69 8.02
CA ARG A 3 4.67 -8.88 7.00
C ARG A 3 4.10 -7.55 6.52
N GLY A 4 4.09 -6.54 7.40
CA GLY A 4 3.66 -5.17 7.12
C GLY A 4 4.56 -4.43 6.15
N THR A 5 5.86 -4.39 6.42
CA THR A 5 6.83 -3.71 5.54
C THR A 5 6.86 -4.37 4.16
N TYR A 6 6.75 -5.70 4.09
CA TYR A 6 6.65 -6.39 2.81
C TYR A 6 5.39 -5.99 2.02
N ALA A 7 4.22 -5.96 2.69
CA ALA A 7 2.97 -5.55 2.05
C ALA A 7 3.03 -4.10 1.55
N LEU A 8 3.65 -3.20 2.32
CA LEU A 8 3.88 -1.81 1.90
C LEU A 8 4.73 -1.75 0.61
N LEU A 9 5.85 -2.46 0.54
CA LEU A 9 6.66 -2.50 -0.67
C LEU A 9 5.90 -3.05 -1.88
N VAL A 10 5.16 -4.15 -1.70
CA VAL A 10 4.34 -4.73 -2.77
C VAL A 10 3.23 -3.79 -3.22
N SER A 11 2.66 -2.99 -2.31
CA SER A 11 1.62 -2.01 -2.65
C SER A 11 2.10 -0.86 -3.53
N LEU A 12 3.42 -0.67 -3.65
CA LEU A 12 3.99 0.30 -4.58
C LEU A 12 4.01 -0.21 -6.03
N LEU A 13 3.88 -1.51 -6.26
CA LEU A 13 3.85 -2.09 -7.62
C LEU A 13 2.83 -1.42 -8.55
N PRO A 14 1.58 -1.14 -8.13
CA PRO A 14 0.63 -0.33 -8.90
C PRO A 14 1.23 0.99 -9.41
N ALA A 15 1.91 1.75 -8.54
CA ALA A 15 2.52 3.03 -8.92
C ALA A 15 3.68 2.82 -9.90
N THR A 16 4.52 1.82 -9.64
CA THR A 16 5.63 1.47 -10.53
C THR A 16 5.14 1.01 -11.91
N ALA A 17 4.04 0.25 -11.96
CA ALA A 17 3.41 -0.20 -13.20
C ALA A 17 2.82 0.97 -13.98
N THR A 18 2.16 1.93 -13.32
CA THR A 18 1.67 3.16 -13.97
C THR A 18 2.83 3.98 -14.56
N ILE A 19 3.92 4.16 -13.82
CA ILE A 19 5.12 4.87 -14.31
C ILE A 19 5.70 4.13 -15.52
N ALA A 20 5.83 2.81 -15.45
CA ALA A 20 6.31 2.01 -16.58
C ALA A 20 5.39 2.13 -17.80
N GLY A 21 4.06 2.12 -17.62
CA GLY A 21 3.09 2.35 -18.70
C GLY A 21 3.24 3.72 -19.35
N VAL A 22 3.47 4.77 -18.55
CA VAL A 22 3.76 6.13 -19.07
C VAL A 22 5.06 6.16 -19.86
N LEU A 23 6.15 5.63 -19.30
CA LEU A 23 7.49 5.76 -19.88
C LEU A 23 7.74 4.82 -21.07
N VAL A 24 7.24 3.59 -20.99
CA VAL A 24 7.51 2.54 -21.99
C VAL A 24 6.44 2.51 -23.06
N LEU A 25 5.18 2.79 -22.69
CA LEU A 25 4.02 2.64 -23.58
C LEU A 25 3.35 3.97 -23.94
N ALA A 26 3.81 5.11 -23.40
CA ALA A 26 3.18 6.42 -23.57
C ALA A 26 1.70 6.47 -23.16
N GLN A 27 1.29 5.60 -22.23
CA GLN A 27 -0.08 5.55 -21.72
C GLN A 27 -0.25 6.58 -20.61
N ILE A 28 -1.05 7.62 -20.85
CA ILE A 28 -1.37 8.63 -19.85
C ILE A 28 -2.57 8.14 -19.02
N PRO A 29 -2.40 7.85 -17.71
CA PRO A 29 -3.50 7.41 -16.88
C PRO A 29 -4.52 8.55 -16.73
N VAL A 30 -5.80 8.21 -16.72
CA VAL A 30 -6.84 9.20 -16.41
C VAL A 30 -6.85 9.52 -14.90
N PRO A 31 -7.36 10.68 -14.48
CA PRO A 31 -7.30 11.10 -13.07
C PRO A 31 -7.90 10.07 -12.09
N LEU A 32 -8.94 9.34 -12.49
CA LEU A 32 -9.56 8.30 -11.67
C LEU A 32 -8.61 7.13 -11.40
N GLU A 33 -7.82 6.71 -12.39
CA GLU A 33 -6.85 5.62 -12.26
C GLU A 33 -5.71 6.02 -11.32
N ALA A 34 -5.18 7.23 -11.49
CA ALA A 34 -4.16 7.79 -10.61
C ALA A 34 -4.65 7.87 -9.15
N THR A 35 -5.91 8.29 -8.96
CA THR A 35 -6.54 8.31 -7.63
C THR A 35 -6.65 6.89 -7.05
N GLY A 36 -7.03 5.90 -7.85
CA GLY A 36 -7.07 4.50 -7.45
C GLY A 36 -5.72 3.97 -6.96
N VAL A 37 -4.63 4.26 -7.69
CA VAL A 37 -3.26 3.89 -7.29
C VAL A 37 -2.90 4.48 -5.93
N VAL A 38 -3.16 5.77 -5.73
CA VAL A 38 -2.90 6.46 -4.45
C VAL A 38 -3.70 5.82 -3.32
N LEU A 39 -4.98 5.52 -3.55
CA LEU A 39 -5.85 4.88 -2.56
C LEU A 39 -5.35 3.48 -2.16
N VAL A 40 -4.81 2.69 -3.09
CA VAL A 40 -4.23 1.38 -2.79
C VAL A 40 -3.03 1.52 -1.84
N VAL A 41 -2.08 2.42 -2.14
CA VAL A 41 -0.90 2.64 -1.30
C VAL A 41 -1.30 3.11 0.10
N LEU A 42 -2.20 4.08 0.18
CA LEU A 42 -2.70 4.60 1.45
C LEU A 42 -3.47 3.54 2.25
N GLY A 43 -4.32 2.75 1.59
CA GLY A 43 -5.10 1.70 2.22
C GLY A 43 -4.21 0.62 2.86
N VAL A 44 -3.14 0.21 2.17
CA VAL A 44 -2.18 -0.77 2.72
C VAL A 44 -1.42 -0.18 3.91
N ALA A 45 -0.99 1.08 3.81
CA ALA A 45 -0.29 1.75 4.91
C ALA A 45 -1.15 1.86 6.17
N VAL A 46 -2.41 2.25 6.04
CA VAL A 46 -3.35 2.35 7.17
C VAL A 46 -3.62 0.97 7.78
N HIS A 47 -3.85 -0.05 6.96
CA HIS A 47 -4.14 -1.40 7.43
C HIS A 47 -2.98 -2.02 8.24
N ASP A 48 -1.74 -1.72 7.90
CA ASP A 48 -0.57 -2.20 8.66
C ASP A 48 -0.51 -1.57 10.07
N VAL A 49 -0.74 -0.27 10.17
CA VAL A 49 -0.79 0.46 11.45
C VAL A 49 -1.87 -0.12 12.38
N VAL A 50 -3.06 -0.41 11.83
CA VAL A 50 -4.17 -1.01 12.59
C VAL A 50 -3.79 -2.39 13.13
N ARG A 51 -3.08 -3.20 12.34
CA ARG A 51 -2.61 -4.53 12.78
C ARG A 51 -1.57 -4.42 13.89
N ALA A 52 -0.63 -3.49 13.78
CA ALA A 52 0.36 -3.23 14.81
C ALA A 52 -0.31 -2.82 16.15
N GLY A 53 -1.31 -1.96 16.09
CA GLY A 53 -2.10 -1.57 17.27
C GLY A 53 -2.85 -2.75 17.89
N LYS A 54 -3.58 -3.53 17.08
CA LYS A 54 -4.34 -4.70 17.55
C LYS A 54 -3.44 -5.74 18.24
N ALA A 55 -2.25 -6.01 17.68
CA ALA A 55 -1.28 -6.92 18.29
C ALA A 55 -0.82 -6.43 19.69
N ARG A 56 -0.65 -5.11 19.84
CA ARG A 56 -0.24 -4.49 21.11
C ARG A 56 -1.33 -4.56 22.18
N TYR A 57 -2.60 -4.37 21.80
CA TYR A 57 -3.74 -4.50 22.71
C TYR A 57 -3.94 -5.93 23.19
N LEU A 58 -3.85 -6.91 22.29
CA LEU A 58 -4.00 -8.33 22.65
C LEU A 58 -2.87 -8.79 23.57
N GLY A 59 -1.64 -8.30 23.37
CA GLY A 59 -0.52 -8.57 24.27
C GLY A 59 -0.69 -7.96 25.67
N ALA A 60 -1.28 -6.78 25.76
CA ALA A 60 -1.54 -6.11 27.04
C ALA A 60 -2.68 -6.75 27.85
N SER A 61 -3.65 -7.42 27.19
CA SER A 61 -4.79 -8.05 27.85
C SER A 61 -4.52 -9.48 28.35
N ALA A 62 -3.37 -10.05 28.01
CA ALA A 62 -2.97 -11.42 28.37
C ALA A 62 -1.98 -11.47 29.57
N MET A 63 -1.70 -10.30 30.18
CA MET A 63 -0.96 -10.12 31.43
C MET A 63 -1.91 -9.74 32.55
#